data_AF-A0A317SS99-F1
#
_entry.id   AF-A0A317SS99-F1
#
_cell.length_a   1.000
_cell.length_b   1.000
_cell.length_c   1.000
_cell.angle_alpha   90.00
_cell.angle_beta   90.00
_cell.angle_gamma   90.00
#
_symmetry.space_group_name_H-M   'P 1'
#
loop_
_entity.id
_entity.type
_entity.pdbx_description
1 polymer ?
#
loop_
_entity_poly.entity_id
_entity_poly.type
_entity_poly.pdbx_seq_one_letter_code
_entity_poly.pdbx_strand_id
1 'polypeptide(L)' 'MDLQYWEVKKGVFIDRHKCSDVIEYRSTVYLLRYQELLDSSRLWTDEGDIVPSVLLPSKKEKILITHDESTFYTHHGH' A
#
# COMPACT_ATOMS: atom_id res chain seq x y z
N MET A 1 -16.73 -22.49 17.88
CA MET A 1 -17.20 -22.71 16.50
C MET A 1 -15.98 -22.63 15.62
N ASP A 2 -15.43 -23.78 15.27
CA ASP A 2 -14.20 -23.90 14.48
C ASP A 2 -14.53 -23.82 12.98
N LEU A 3 -14.01 -22.81 12.30
CA LEU A 3 -14.20 -22.65 10.85
C LEU A 3 -13.11 -23.46 10.12
N GLN A 4 -13.49 -24.61 9.57
CA GLN A 4 -12.61 -25.42 8.72
C GLN A 4 -12.39 -24.73 7.36
N TYR A 5 -11.13 -24.40 7.07
CA TYR A 5 -10.64 -23.83 5.81
C TYR A 5 -10.55 -24.88 4.68
N TRP A 6 -11.67 -25.44 4.23
CA TRP A 6 -11.65 -26.18 2.98
C TRP A 6 -12.91 -25.95 2.15
N GLU A 7 -12.73 -25.87 0.84
CA GLU A 7 -13.69 -25.49 -0.22
C GLU A 7 -13.71 -24.02 -0.67
N VAL A 8 -12.55 -23.44 -0.97
CA VAL A 8 -12.51 -22.31 -1.93
C VAL A 8 -12.63 -22.89 -3.35
N LYS A 9 -13.85 -22.88 -3.92
CA LYS A 9 -14.07 -23.22 -5.33
C LYS A 9 -13.30 -22.22 -6.22
N LYS A 10 -12.55 -22.74 -7.21
CA LYS A 10 -11.90 -21.91 -8.25
C LYS A 10 -12.93 -20.97 -8.87
N GLY A 11 -12.77 -19.67 -8.68
CA GLY A 11 -13.62 -18.63 -9.28
C GLY A 11 -14.13 -17.53 -8.34
N VAL A 12 -13.94 -17.65 -7.03
CA VAL A 12 -14.35 -16.59 -6.08
C VAL A 12 -13.16 -15.76 -5.66
N PHE A 13 -13.09 -14.51 -6.12
CA PHE A 13 -12.19 -13.51 -5.56
C PHE A 13 -12.70 -13.13 -4.17
N ILE A 14 -12.10 -13.71 -3.14
CA ILE A 14 -12.37 -13.31 -1.76
C ILE A 14 -11.55 -12.05 -1.52
N ASP A 15 -12.24 -10.93 -1.28
CA ASP A 15 -11.60 -9.67 -0.90
C ASP A 15 -10.96 -9.82 0.49
N ARG A 16 -9.69 -10.23 0.50
CA ARG A 16 -8.92 -10.43 1.72
C ARG A 16 -8.68 -9.13 2.49
N HIS A 17 -8.94 -7.96 1.91
CA HIS A 17 -8.90 -6.67 2.63
C HIS A 17 -10.04 -6.53 3.65
N LYS A 18 -11.08 -7.36 3.56
CA LYS A 18 -12.20 -7.38 4.52
C LYS A 18 -12.00 -8.37 5.66
N CYS A 19 -10.88 -9.10 5.69
CA CYS A 19 -10.54 -9.96 6.82
C CYS A 19 -10.33 -9.10 8.08
N SER A 20 -10.95 -9.46 9.20
CA SER A 20 -10.85 -8.73 10.48
C SER A 20 -9.41 -8.43 10.85
N ASP A 21 -8.54 -9.42 10.70
CA ASP A 21 -7.14 -9.35 11.10
C ASP A 21 -6.36 -8.35 10.24
N VAL A 22 -6.73 -8.26 8.94
CA VAL A 22 -6.14 -7.30 8.00
C VAL A 22 -6.63 -5.88 8.31
N ILE A 23 -7.91 -5.72 8.65
CA ILE A 23 -8.47 -4.43 9.05
C ILE A 23 -7.81 -3.94 10.36
N GLU A 24 -7.67 -4.84 11.33
CA GLU A 24 -7.04 -4.55 12.61
C GLU A 24 -5.57 -4.15 12.41
N TYR A 25 -4.79 -4.96 11.70
CA TYR A 25 -3.39 -4.64 11.39
C TYR A 25 -3.25 -3.32 10.63
N ARG A 26 -4.12 -3.07 9.64
CA ARG A 26 -4.12 -1.82 8.88
C ARG A 26 -4.31 -0.62 9.82
N SER A 27 -5.30 -0.70 10.69
CA SER A 27 -5.73 0.42 11.54
C SER A 27 -4.76 0.68 12.69
N THR A 28 -4.21 -0.39 13.28
CA THR A 28 -3.43 -0.32 14.52
C THR A 28 -1.93 -0.28 14.30
N VAL A 29 -1.42 -0.78 13.17
CA VAL A 29 0.02 -0.87 12.91
C VAL A 29 0.40 -0.10 11.66
N TYR A 30 -0.20 -0.46 10.53
CA TYR A 30 0.24 0.05 9.23
C TYR A 30 0.03 1.56 9.09
N LEU A 31 -1.19 2.06 9.38
CA LEU A 31 -1.51 3.48 9.20
C LEU A 31 -0.68 4.39 10.11
N LEU A 32 -0.42 3.96 11.35
CA LEU A 32 0.43 4.72 12.28
C LEU A 32 1.85 4.84 11.74
N ARG A 33 2.45 3.71 11.32
CA ARG A 33 3.79 3.70 10.75
C ARG A 33 3.87 4.45 9.42
N TYR A 34 2.81 4.40 8.63
CA TYR A 34 2.72 5.14 7.38
C TYR A 34 2.68 6.65 7.61
N GLN A 35 1.94 7.13 8.62
CA GLN A 35 1.95 8.54 9.02
C GLN A 35 3.35 9.02 9.44
N GLU A 36 4.06 8.24 10.26
CA GLU A 36 5.44 8.56 10.66
C GLU A 36 6.41 8.66 9.47
N LEU A 37 6.16 7.87 8.42
CA LEU A 37 6.94 7.94 7.18
C LEU A 37 6.56 9.18 6.37
N LEU A 38 5.26 9.47 6.23
CA LEU A 38 4.74 10.63 5.51
C LEU A 38 5.26 11.95 6.08
N ASP A 39 5.37 12.08 7.40
CA ASP A 39 5.89 13.27 8.10
C ASP A 39 7.28 13.73 7.64
N SER A 40 8.05 12.81 7.05
CA SER A 40 9.39 13.07 6.53
C SER A 40 9.49 12.81 5.03
N SER A 41 8.40 12.42 4.38
CA SER A 41 8.41 12.07 2.97
C SER A 41 8.23 13.31 2.09
N ARG A 42 8.91 13.32 0.95
CA ARG A 42 8.54 14.23 -0.13
C ARG A 42 7.15 13.85 -0.64
N LEU A 43 6.31 14.87 -0.88
CA LEU A 43 5.00 14.72 -1.48
C LEU A 43 4.98 15.40 -2.84
N TRP A 44 4.15 14.90 -3.74
CA TRP A 44 3.97 15.44 -5.08
C TRP A 44 2.49 15.73 -5.33
N THR A 45 2.20 16.74 -6.14
CA THR A 45 0.86 17.01 -6.64
C THR A 45 0.51 16.02 -7.75
N ASP A 46 -0.76 16.01 -8.17
CA ASP A 46 -1.23 15.17 -9.27
C ASP A 46 -0.56 15.54 -10.62
N GLU A 47 -0.08 16.78 -10.74
CA GLU A 47 0.68 17.29 -11.88
C GLU A 47 2.18 16.92 -11.84
N GLY A 48 2.63 16.28 -10.75
CA GLY A 48 4.01 15.86 -10.55
C GLY A 48 4.93 16.92 -9.92
N ASP A 49 4.39 18.06 -9.50
CA ASP A 49 5.15 19.11 -8.82
C ASP A 49 5.44 18.74 -7.36
N ILE A 50 6.58 19.19 -6.84
CA ILE A 50 6.96 18.91 -5.44
C ILE A 50 6.15 19.82 -4.51
N VAL A 51 5.44 19.21 -3.55
CA VAL A 51 4.79 19.95 -2.47
C VAL A 51 5.88 20.41 -1.48
N PRO A 52 6.05 21.72 -1.23
CA PRO A 52 7.05 22.20 -0.30
C PRO A 52 6.75 21.68 1.11
N SER A 53 7.70 20.97 1.72
CA SER A 53 7.62 20.57 3.13
C SER A 53 8.70 21.29 3.94
N VAL A 54 8.32 21.75 5.13
CA VAL A 54 9.28 22.30 6.10
C VAL A 54 9.66 21.18 7.05
N LEU A 55 10.77 20.51 6.76
CA LEU A 55 11.35 19.54 7.66
C LEU A 55 12.06 20.24 8.82
N LEU A 56 11.88 19.72 10.03
CA LEU A 56 12.67 20.16 11.19
C LEU A 56 14.16 19.91 10.90
N PRO A 57 15.08 20.77 11.41
CA PRO A 57 16.52 20.67 11.13
C PRO A 57 17.15 19.31 11.46
N SER A 58 16.53 18.52 12.33
CA SER A 58 16.98 17.18 12.76
C SER A 58 16.40 16.03 11.92
N LYS A 59 15.40 16.28 11.06
CA LYS A 59 14.76 15.25 10.22
C LYS A 59 15.33 15.28 8.80
N LYS A 60 15.67 14.10 8.29
CA LYS A 60 16.06 13.91 6.88
C LYS A 60 14.84 13.62 6.03
N GLU A 61 14.82 14.17 4.82
CA GLU A 61 13.80 13.86 3.82
C GLU A 61 13.91 12.41 3.37
N LYS A 62 12.76 11.74 3.28
CA LYS A 62 12.62 10.40 2.72
C LYS A 62 11.97 10.51 1.34
N ILE A 63 12.51 9.79 0.38
CA ILE A 63 11.96 9.69 -0.97
C ILE A 63 11.53 8.24 -1.16
N LEU A 64 10.24 8.02 -1.42
CA LEU A 64 9.74 6.70 -1.75
C LEU A 64 10.16 6.37 -3.18
N ILE A 65 10.98 5.35 -3.35
CA ILE A 65 11.36 4.81 -4.66
C ILE A 65 10.60 3.50 -4.83
N THR A 66 9.66 3.48 -5.78
CA THR A 66 8.94 2.27 -6.16
C THR A 66 9.53 1.71 -7.45
N HIS A 67 9.88 0.43 -7.45
CA HIS A 67 10.19 -0.29 -8.67
C HIS A 67 8.93 -1.05 -9.10
N ASP A 68 8.35 -0.67 -10.24
CA ASP A 68 7.23 -1.42 -10.82
C ASP A 68 7.78 -2.62 -11.60
N GLU A 69 7.56 -3.82 -11.06
CA GLU A 69 7.96 -5.09 -11.71
C GLU A 69 6.83 -5.68 -12.56
N SER A 70 5.76 -4.92 -12.81
CA SER A 70 4.62 -5.38 -13.59
C SER A 70 5.04 -5.68 -15.04
N THR A 71 5.09 -6.96 -15.38
CA THR A 71 5.32 -7.42 -16.76
C THR A 71 3.97 -7.53 -17.47
N PHE A 72 3.65 -6.57 -18.33
CA PHE A 72 2.46 -6.70 -19.19
C PHE A 72 2.74 -7.70 -20.32
N TYR A 73 2.17 -8.90 -20.21
CA TYR A 73 2.06 -9.82 -21.34
C TYR A 73 0.89 -9.41 -22.22
N THR A 74 1.16 -8.70 -23.31
CA THR A 74 0.18 -8.47 -24.38
C THR A 74 0.02 -9.76 -25.19
N HIS A 75 -0.98 -10.58 -24.86
CA HIS A 75 -1.48 -11.59 -25.79
C HIS A 75 -2.34 -10.89 -26.84
N HIS A 76 -1.72 -10.46 -27.94
CA HIS A 76 -2.47 -10.21 -29.16
C HIS A 76 -2.76 -11.57 -29.80
N GLY A 77 -3.84 -12.19 -29.34
CA GLY A 77 -4.49 -13.26 -30.07
C GLY A 77 -5.35 -12.65 -31.17
N HIS A 78 -4.97 -12.87 -32.42
CA HIS A 78 -5.81 -13.37 -33.51
C HIS A 78 -4.97 -13.60 -34.77
#